data_AF-A0A812GEX1-F1
#
_entry.id   AF-A0A812GEX1-F1
#
_cell.length_a   1.000
_cell.length_b   1.000
_cell.length_c   1.000
_cell.angle_alpha   90.00
_cell.angle_beta   90.00
_cell.angle_gamma   90.00
#
_symmetry.space_group_name_H-M   'P 1'
#
loop_
_entity.id
_entity.type
_entity.pdbx_description
1 polymer ?
#
loop_
_entity_poly.entity_id
_entity_poly.type
_entity_poly.pdbx_seq_one_letter_code
_entity_poly.pdbx_strand_id
1 'polypeptide(L)'
;MASPKHEWQNPLKSQEALSRISSTKARKARSRERVAERKRERESQRCCAALPQVMMLQTSLHKPSIKDKDRMTKAQFISNNRGIDGGKDLPQEYLEALYDIVLKSPFSLQEDEDARVRAESQAARSAAQKGELFLREAWKLVAKAEETMASEGEARVSLRGADVRQLARTLFEATCWPMLASLSVVLETQEEPECIELCITGFQQCIRTAARMHMDVERDAIVSSLAKFTYLTTLKEMRQKNIECIRVLMAIGISEGNNLGSSWQYVLHCISQLERLQLLRTRALQDFQFFASRDKGGAATPGDGRINGTARHRSYGT
;
A
#
# COMPACT_ATOMS: atom_id res chain seq x y z
N MET A 1 -52.22 -6.96 -77.33
CA MET A 1 -51.52 -7.74 -76.30
C MET A 1 -50.15 -8.14 -76.85
N ALA A 2 -49.08 -7.43 -76.47
CA ALA A 2 -47.70 -7.79 -76.84
C ALA A 2 -46.99 -8.25 -75.55
N SER A 3 -46.55 -9.50 -75.52
CA SER A 3 -45.97 -10.14 -74.33
C SER A 3 -44.59 -9.57 -73.96
N PRO A 4 -44.30 -9.33 -72.67
CA PRO A 4 -43.05 -8.72 -72.19
C PRO A 4 -41.86 -9.71 -72.14
N LYS A 5 -41.83 -10.73 -73.03
CA LYS A 5 -40.84 -11.83 -72.97
C LYS A 5 -39.59 -11.62 -73.83
N HIS A 6 -39.57 -10.63 -74.73
CA HIS A 6 -38.38 -10.35 -75.56
C HIS A 6 -37.41 -9.31 -74.97
N GLU A 7 -37.73 -8.70 -73.82
CA GLU A 7 -36.95 -7.58 -73.29
C GLU A 7 -35.65 -8.00 -72.58
N TRP A 8 -35.53 -9.27 -72.20
CA TRP A 8 -34.42 -9.84 -71.42
C TRP A 8 -33.37 -10.63 -72.24
N GLN A 9 -33.57 -10.80 -73.56
CA GLN A 9 -32.64 -11.56 -74.42
C GLN A 9 -31.42 -10.76 -74.88
N ASN A 10 -31.34 -9.47 -74.57
CA ASN A 10 -30.19 -8.64 -74.92
C ASN A 10 -29.18 -8.59 -73.75
N PRO A 11 -27.98 -9.17 -73.89
CA PRO A 11 -26.96 -9.19 -72.83
C PRO A 11 -26.59 -7.78 -72.33
N LEU A 12 -26.62 -6.79 -73.22
CA LEU A 12 -26.34 -5.39 -72.87
C LEU A 12 -27.43 -4.79 -71.96
N LYS A 13 -28.72 -5.07 -72.25
CA LYS A 13 -29.84 -4.61 -71.40
C LYS A 13 -29.83 -5.26 -70.02
N SER A 14 -29.46 -6.53 -69.94
CA SER A 14 -29.33 -7.25 -68.67
C SER A 14 -28.15 -6.73 -67.83
N GLN A 15 -27.02 -6.39 -68.46
CA GLN A 15 -25.91 -5.73 -67.77
C GLN A 15 -26.26 -4.31 -67.30
N GLU A 16 -27.01 -3.55 -68.10
CA GLU A 16 -27.53 -2.24 -67.68
C GLU A 16 -28.51 -2.33 -66.52
N ALA A 17 -29.39 -3.35 -66.51
CA ALA A 17 -30.31 -3.57 -65.39
C ALA A 17 -29.55 -3.92 -64.09
N LEU A 18 -28.53 -4.77 -64.17
CA LEU A 18 -27.69 -5.13 -63.03
C LEU A 18 -26.85 -3.95 -62.52
N SER A 19 -26.31 -3.11 -63.42
CA SER A 19 -25.58 -1.90 -63.01
C SER A 19 -26.49 -0.86 -62.36
N ARG A 20 -27.75 -0.74 -62.82
CA ARG A 20 -28.81 0.07 -62.16
C ARG A 20 -29.19 -0.48 -60.78
N ILE A 21 -29.31 -1.80 -60.62
CA ILE A 21 -29.61 -2.42 -59.31
C ILE A 21 -28.42 -2.27 -58.34
N SER A 22 -27.19 -2.42 -58.83
CA SER A 22 -25.97 -2.21 -58.03
C SER A 22 -25.83 -0.76 -57.58
N SER A 23 -26.00 0.19 -58.49
CA SER A 23 -25.93 1.63 -58.17
C SER A 23 -27.05 2.08 -57.22
N THR A 24 -28.27 1.56 -57.34
CA THR A 24 -29.37 1.84 -56.39
C THR A 24 -29.14 1.22 -55.01
N LYS A 25 -28.64 -0.02 -54.93
CA LYS A 25 -28.22 -0.62 -53.64
C LYS A 25 -27.11 0.18 -52.98
N ALA A 26 -26.09 0.58 -53.74
CA ALA A 26 -24.99 1.41 -53.24
C ALA A 26 -25.47 2.80 -52.79
N ARG A 27 -26.48 3.38 -53.46
CA ARG A 27 -27.12 4.64 -53.03
C ARG A 27 -27.91 4.47 -51.73
N LYS A 28 -28.62 3.36 -51.56
CA LYS A 28 -29.38 3.05 -50.33
C LYS A 28 -28.47 2.68 -49.15
N ALA A 29 -27.32 2.05 -49.40
CA ALA A 29 -26.30 1.80 -48.39
C ALA A 29 -25.69 3.12 -47.90
N ARG A 30 -25.27 3.99 -48.82
CA ARG A 30 -24.75 5.33 -48.50
C ARG A 30 -25.75 6.22 -47.77
N SER A 31 -27.05 6.11 -48.07
CA SER A 31 -28.07 6.87 -47.32
C SER A 31 -28.27 6.35 -45.91
N ARG A 32 -28.26 5.02 -45.70
CA ARG A 32 -28.33 4.41 -44.36
C ARG A 32 -27.11 4.76 -43.51
N GLU A 33 -25.93 4.74 -44.10
CA GLU A 33 -24.67 5.10 -43.44
C GLU A 33 -24.68 6.56 -42.97
N ARG A 34 -25.08 7.50 -43.83
CA ARG A 34 -25.25 8.92 -43.46
C ARG A 34 -26.27 9.14 -42.33
N VAL A 35 -27.34 8.33 -42.28
CA VAL A 35 -28.33 8.40 -41.18
C VAL A 35 -27.74 7.86 -39.88
N ALA A 36 -26.97 6.77 -39.93
CA ALA A 36 -26.29 6.20 -38.77
C ALA A 36 -25.20 7.14 -38.23
N GLU A 37 -24.43 7.77 -39.12
CA GLU A 37 -23.40 8.76 -38.79
C GLU A 37 -24.01 9.99 -38.09
N ARG A 38 -25.09 10.56 -38.63
CA ARG A 38 -25.84 11.64 -37.98
C ARG A 38 -26.40 11.26 -36.61
N LYS A 39 -26.77 9.98 -36.43
CA LYS A 39 -27.25 9.50 -35.13
C LYS A 39 -26.09 9.46 -34.11
N ARG A 40 -24.93 8.94 -34.50
CA ARG A 40 -23.71 8.92 -33.66
C ARG A 40 -23.24 10.33 -33.31
N GLU A 41 -23.30 11.26 -34.26
CA GLU A 41 -22.91 12.66 -34.04
C GLU A 41 -23.84 13.35 -33.03
N ARG A 42 -25.15 13.12 -33.12
CA ARG A 42 -26.13 13.63 -32.12
C ARG A 42 -25.95 13.00 -30.74
N GLU A 43 -25.68 11.70 -30.68
CA GLU A 43 -25.37 11.01 -29.41
C GLU A 43 -24.07 11.56 -28.80
N SER A 44 -23.03 11.77 -29.60
CA SER A 44 -21.77 12.38 -29.16
C SER A 44 -21.98 13.81 -28.65
N GLN A 45 -22.78 14.63 -29.34
CA GLN A 45 -23.10 15.99 -28.89
C GLN A 45 -23.82 16.00 -27.54
N ARG A 46 -24.77 15.07 -27.34
CA ARG A 46 -25.48 14.91 -26.05
C ARG A 46 -24.54 14.50 -24.93
N CYS A 47 -23.63 13.57 -25.18
CA CYS A 47 -22.59 13.19 -24.21
C CYS A 47 -21.71 14.39 -23.84
N CYS A 48 -21.21 15.13 -24.83
CA CYS A 48 -20.38 16.32 -24.57
C CYS A 48 -21.12 17.40 -23.80
N ALA A 49 -22.40 17.62 -24.09
CA ALA A 49 -23.22 18.58 -23.35
C ALA A 49 -23.44 18.16 -21.89
N ALA A 50 -23.64 16.86 -21.63
CA ALA A 50 -23.89 16.34 -20.28
C ALA A 50 -22.63 16.23 -19.40
N LEU A 51 -21.42 16.19 -19.98
CA LEU A 51 -20.15 16.00 -19.24
C LEU A 51 -19.94 16.99 -18.08
N PRO A 52 -20.10 18.32 -18.25
CA PRO A 52 -19.93 19.28 -17.15
C PRO A 52 -20.90 19.05 -15.98
N GLN A 53 -22.12 18.61 -16.28
CA GLN A 53 -23.13 18.34 -15.26
C GLN A 53 -22.82 17.06 -14.49
N VAL A 54 -22.27 16.04 -15.16
CA VAL A 54 -21.77 14.82 -14.51
C VAL A 54 -20.60 15.13 -13.57
N MET A 55 -19.67 15.99 -13.98
CA MET A 55 -18.54 16.43 -13.14
C MET A 55 -19.00 17.21 -11.89
N MET A 56 -19.98 18.10 -12.06
CA MET A 56 -20.59 18.81 -10.93
C MET A 56 -21.39 17.87 -10.01
N LEU A 57 -22.12 16.92 -10.59
CA LEU A 57 -22.90 15.92 -9.85
C LEU A 57 -21.98 15.05 -8.98
N GLN A 58 -20.86 14.57 -9.52
CA GLN A 58 -19.89 13.84 -8.71
C GLN A 58 -19.45 14.65 -7.50
N THR A 59 -19.03 15.89 -7.74
CA THR A 59 -18.50 16.75 -6.69
C THR A 59 -19.57 16.97 -5.61
N SER A 60 -20.84 17.13 -5.99
CA SER A 60 -21.96 17.25 -5.06
C SER A 60 -22.26 15.97 -4.27
N LEU A 61 -22.17 14.80 -4.91
CA LEU A 61 -22.54 13.52 -4.29
C LEU A 61 -21.44 12.91 -3.42
N HIS A 62 -20.17 13.09 -3.78
CA HIS A 62 -19.06 12.31 -3.21
C HIS A 62 -18.02 13.11 -2.45
N LYS A 63 -18.08 14.46 -2.49
CA LYS A 63 -17.15 15.29 -1.73
C LYS A 63 -17.52 15.28 -0.24
N PRO A 64 -16.63 14.83 0.68
CA PRO A 64 -16.94 14.70 2.11
C PRO A 64 -17.16 16.04 2.82
N SER A 65 -16.76 17.16 2.22
CA SER A 65 -17.02 18.51 2.75
C SER A 65 -18.46 18.97 2.59
N ILE A 66 -19.27 18.28 1.79
CA ILE A 66 -20.67 18.63 1.53
C ILE A 66 -21.57 17.81 2.46
N LYS A 67 -22.40 18.49 3.23
CA LYS A 67 -23.35 17.84 4.15
C LYS A 67 -24.43 17.14 3.33
N ASP A 68 -24.97 16.04 3.85
CA ASP A 68 -25.99 15.24 3.14
C ASP A 68 -27.24 16.03 2.74
N LYS A 69 -27.56 17.09 3.50
CA LYS A 69 -28.67 18.02 3.23
C LYS A 69 -28.44 18.92 2.01
N ASP A 70 -27.17 19.15 1.65
CA ASP A 70 -26.75 20.03 0.56
C ASP A 70 -26.38 19.24 -0.72
N ARG A 71 -26.51 17.91 -0.68
CA ARG A 71 -26.28 17.05 -1.85
C ARG A 71 -27.42 17.19 -2.85
N MET A 72 -27.08 17.29 -4.12
CA MET A 72 -28.06 17.44 -5.19
C MET A 72 -28.91 16.17 -5.30
N THR A 73 -30.22 16.32 -5.14
CA THR A 73 -31.18 15.23 -5.30
C THR A 73 -31.43 14.93 -6.78
N LYS A 74 -31.93 13.72 -7.08
CA LYS A 74 -32.28 13.30 -8.45
C LYS A 74 -33.26 14.27 -9.13
N ALA A 75 -34.25 14.77 -8.40
CA ALA A 75 -35.22 15.75 -8.90
C ALA A 75 -34.57 17.11 -9.22
N GLN A 76 -33.65 17.57 -8.36
CA GLN A 76 -32.87 18.80 -8.60
C GLN A 76 -31.94 18.64 -9.81
N PHE A 77 -31.31 17.48 -9.99
CA PHE A 77 -30.49 17.19 -11.16
C PHE A 77 -31.30 17.27 -12.47
N ILE A 78 -32.50 16.67 -12.51
CA ILE A 78 -33.38 16.75 -13.69
C ILE A 78 -33.79 18.21 -13.97
N SER A 79 -34.13 18.98 -12.92
CA SER A 79 -34.50 20.38 -13.07
C SER A 79 -33.36 21.27 -13.57
N ASN A 80 -32.14 21.04 -13.07
CA ASN A 80 -30.96 21.83 -13.42
C ASN A 80 -30.48 21.61 -14.87
N ASN A 81 -30.90 20.50 -15.49
CA ASN A 81 -30.42 20.08 -16.80
C ASN A 81 -31.48 20.22 -17.91
N ARG A 82 -32.55 20.98 -17.66
CA ARG A 82 -33.53 21.35 -18.70
C ARG A 82 -32.89 22.22 -19.78
N GLY A 83 -33.26 21.99 -21.04
CA GLY A 83 -32.83 22.75 -22.20
C GLY A 83 -31.40 22.45 -22.69
N ILE A 84 -30.72 21.45 -22.14
CA ILE A 84 -29.30 21.21 -22.42
C ILE A 84 -29.03 20.59 -23.82
N ASP A 85 -30.02 19.98 -24.48
CA ASP A 85 -29.90 19.46 -25.86
C ASP A 85 -30.23 20.57 -26.88
N GLY A 86 -29.41 21.62 -26.91
CA GLY A 86 -29.58 22.75 -27.86
C GLY A 86 -30.91 23.49 -27.68
N GLY A 87 -31.37 23.68 -26.44
CA GLY A 87 -32.65 24.28 -26.08
C GLY A 87 -33.79 23.28 -25.87
N LYS A 88 -33.52 21.96 -25.97
CA LYS A 88 -34.47 20.88 -25.68
C LYS A 88 -34.09 20.10 -24.43
N ASP A 89 -35.08 19.49 -23.80
CA ASP A 89 -34.88 18.61 -22.64
C ASP A 89 -34.44 17.21 -23.09
N LEU A 90 -33.49 16.61 -22.35
CA LEU A 90 -33.18 15.19 -22.50
C LEU A 90 -34.30 14.33 -21.90
N PRO A 91 -34.46 13.07 -22.35
CA PRO A 91 -35.37 12.13 -21.72
C PRO A 91 -35.07 11.98 -20.23
N GLN A 92 -36.12 12.04 -19.41
CA GLN A 92 -36.01 11.95 -17.96
C GLN A 92 -35.32 10.65 -17.52
N GLU A 93 -35.67 9.52 -18.14
CA GLU A 93 -35.07 8.20 -17.89
C GLU A 93 -33.54 8.20 -18.07
N TYR A 94 -33.03 8.96 -19.04
CA TYR A 94 -31.59 9.05 -19.30
C TYR A 94 -30.87 9.82 -18.18
N LEU A 95 -31.44 10.93 -17.71
CA LEU A 95 -30.88 11.72 -16.61
C LEU A 95 -30.96 10.96 -15.27
N GLU A 96 -32.02 10.19 -15.05
CA GLU A 96 -32.15 9.34 -13.87
C GLU A 96 -31.14 8.21 -13.86
N ALA A 97 -30.95 7.53 -14.99
CA ALA A 97 -29.94 6.48 -15.14
C ALA A 97 -28.52 7.05 -14.93
N LEU A 98 -28.23 8.23 -15.49
CA LEU A 98 -26.95 8.90 -15.30
C LEU A 98 -26.70 9.26 -13.83
N TYR A 99 -27.72 9.74 -13.12
CA TYR A 99 -27.64 10.02 -11.68
C TYR A 99 -27.31 8.76 -10.87
N ASP A 100 -28.00 7.65 -11.16
CA ASP A 100 -27.79 6.39 -10.44
C ASP A 100 -26.41 5.78 -10.71
N ILE A 101 -25.89 5.93 -11.93
CA ILE A 101 -24.53 5.51 -12.29
C ILE A 101 -23.49 6.30 -11.49
N VAL A 102 -23.60 7.63 -11.46
CA VAL A 102 -22.66 8.48 -10.73
C VAL A 102 -22.76 8.27 -9.23
N LEU A 103 -23.97 8.05 -8.70
CA LEU A 103 -24.18 7.75 -7.27
C LEU A 103 -23.51 6.42 -6.88
N LYS A 104 -23.62 5.38 -7.71
CA LYS A 104 -23.05 4.05 -7.45
C LYS A 104 -21.53 3.99 -7.68
N SER A 105 -21.04 4.68 -8.70
CA SER A 105 -19.66 4.59 -9.15
C SER A 105 -19.02 5.98 -9.18
N PRO A 106 -18.44 6.45 -8.06
CA PRO A 106 -17.66 7.66 -8.08
C PRO A 106 -16.47 7.53 -9.04
N PHE A 107 -16.22 8.57 -9.87
CA PHE A 107 -14.89 8.74 -10.44
C PHE A 107 -13.90 9.03 -9.31
N SER A 108 -12.90 8.16 -9.18
CA SER A 108 -11.75 8.39 -8.31
C SER A 108 -10.50 8.29 -9.17
N LEU A 109 -9.63 9.29 -9.07
CA LEU A 109 -8.29 9.19 -9.62
C LEU A 109 -7.48 8.29 -8.70
N GLN A 110 -6.64 7.42 -9.26
CA GLN A 110 -5.84 6.51 -8.43
C GLN A 110 -4.95 7.29 -7.44
N GLU A 111 -4.53 8.50 -7.82
CA GLU A 111 -3.80 9.45 -6.97
C GLU A 111 -4.60 9.97 -5.77
N ASP A 112 -5.93 10.14 -5.91
CA ASP A 112 -6.82 10.60 -4.84
C ASP A 112 -7.09 9.48 -3.81
N GLU A 113 -7.20 8.22 -4.25
CA GLU A 113 -7.24 7.07 -3.33
C GLU A 113 -5.93 6.93 -2.57
N ASP A 114 -4.78 7.02 -3.26
CA ASP A 114 -3.47 6.96 -2.63
C ASP A 114 -3.27 8.11 -1.62
N ALA A 115 -3.80 9.31 -1.89
CA ALA A 115 -3.76 10.44 -0.98
C ALA A 115 -4.63 10.24 0.26
N ARG A 116 -5.84 9.67 0.11
CA ARG A 116 -6.70 9.32 1.24
C ARG A 116 -6.08 8.25 2.13
N VAL A 117 -5.48 7.24 1.53
CA VAL A 117 -4.76 6.17 2.22
C VAL A 117 -3.55 6.71 3.01
N ARG A 118 -2.78 7.63 2.41
CA ARG A 118 -1.69 8.34 3.13
C ARG A 118 -2.21 9.17 4.30
N ALA A 119 -3.37 9.82 4.16
CA ALA A 119 -3.97 10.58 5.25
C ALA A 119 -4.47 9.67 6.39
N GLU A 120 -5.06 8.51 6.08
CA GLU A 120 -5.52 7.53 7.07
C GLU A 120 -4.35 6.87 7.82
N SER A 121 -3.28 6.50 7.12
CA SER A 121 -2.07 5.94 7.73
C SER A 121 -1.32 6.95 8.61
N GLN A 122 -1.35 8.25 8.25
CA GLN A 122 -0.83 9.33 9.10
C GLN A 122 -1.70 9.62 10.32
N ALA A 123 -3.01 9.39 10.25
CA ALA A 123 -3.95 9.59 11.36
C ALA A 123 -3.93 8.46 12.41
N ALA A 124 -3.33 7.30 12.09
CA ALA A 124 -3.28 6.14 12.97
C ALA A 124 -2.40 6.41 14.21
N ARG A 125 -2.99 6.26 15.40
CA ARG A 125 -2.36 6.63 16.69
C ARG A 125 -1.64 5.46 17.40
N SER A 126 -1.97 4.23 17.03
CA SER A 126 -1.42 3.00 17.63
C SER A 126 -0.67 2.15 16.60
N ALA A 127 0.35 1.42 17.04
CA ALA A 127 1.06 0.46 16.19
C ALA A 127 0.12 -0.60 15.61
N ALA A 128 -0.86 -1.08 16.39
CA ALA A 128 -1.86 -2.05 15.92
C ALA A 128 -2.72 -1.47 14.78
N GLN A 129 -3.18 -0.23 14.92
CA GLN A 129 -3.99 0.46 13.90
C GLN A 129 -3.18 0.71 12.62
N LYS A 130 -1.90 1.06 12.74
CA LYS A 130 -0.98 1.17 11.60
C LYS A 130 -0.78 -0.16 10.90
N GLY A 131 -0.64 -1.25 11.66
CA GLY A 131 -0.51 -2.60 11.11
C GLY A 131 -1.75 -3.06 10.36
N GLU A 132 -2.93 -2.80 10.90
CA GLU A 132 -4.19 -3.18 10.26
C GLU A 132 -4.41 -2.48 8.91
N LEU A 133 -4.15 -1.16 8.84
CA LEU A 133 -4.21 -0.40 7.59
C LEU A 133 -3.22 -0.93 6.55
N PHE A 134 -1.98 -1.17 6.96
CA PHE A 134 -0.96 -1.73 6.09
C PHE A 134 -1.35 -3.11 5.54
N LEU A 135 -1.85 -4.01 6.39
CA LEU A 135 -2.29 -5.35 5.95
C LEU A 135 -3.45 -5.25 4.96
N ARG A 136 -4.43 -4.39 5.23
CA ARG A 136 -5.57 -4.17 4.32
C ARG A 136 -5.11 -3.68 2.95
N GLU A 137 -4.14 -2.78 2.90
CA GLU A 137 -3.55 -2.31 1.64
C GLU A 137 -2.76 -3.40 0.92
N ALA A 138 -1.93 -4.15 1.65
CA ALA A 138 -1.17 -5.26 1.11
C ALA A 138 -2.09 -6.29 0.44
N TRP A 139 -3.21 -6.66 1.08
CA TRP A 139 -4.19 -7.58 0.50
C TRP A 139 -4.84 -7.07 -0.78
N LYS A 140 -5.14 -5.77 -0.88
CA LYS A 140 -5.66 -5.17 -2.12
C LYS A 140 -4.64 -5.24 -3.26
N LEU A 141 -3.37 -4.98 -2.95
CA LEU A 141 -2.29 -5.05 -3.94
C LEU A 141 -2.09 -6.49 -4.44
N VAL A 142 -2.14 -7.47 -3.54
CA VAL A 142 -2.06 -8.90 -3.90
C VAL A 142 -3.22 -9.30 -4.81
N ALA A 143 -4.46 -8.95 -4.45
CA ALA A 143 -5.63 -9.25 -5.28
C ALA A 143 -5.53 -8.64 -6.69
N LYS A 144 -5.06 -7.38 -6.79
CA LYS A 144 -4.81 -6.72 -8.07
C LYS A 144 -3.69 -7.40 -8.85
N ALA A 145 -2.61 -7.81 -8.19
CA ALA A 145 -1.51 -8.53 -8.82
C ALA A 145 -1.96 -9.88 -9.38
N GLU A 146 -2.78 -10.63 -8.64
CA GLU A 146 -3.37 -11.89 -9.09
C GLU A 146 -4.25 -11.69 -10.33
N GLU A 147 -5.06 -10.65 -10.37
CA GLU A 147 -5.87 -10.30 -11.55
C GLU A 147 -4.99 -9.98 -12.77
N THR A 148 -3.93 -9.18 -12.58
CA THR A 148 -3.00 -8.86 -13.68
C THR A 148 -2.28 -10.10 -14.20
N MET A 149 -1.84 -10.99 -13.30
CA MET A 149 -1.16 -12.24 -13.66
C MET A 149 -2.11 -13.26 -14.30
N ALA A 150 -3.41 -13.21 -14.00
CA ALA A 150 -4.42 -14.01 -14.68
C ALA A 150 -4.74 -13.48 -16.10
N SER A 151 -4.61 -12.17 -16.31
CA SER A 151 -4.91 -11.51 -17.59
C SER A 151 -3.74 -11.55 -18.59
N GLU A 152 -2.51 -11.61 -18.10
CA GLU A 152 -1.29 -11.68 -18.92
C GLU A 152 -0.78 -13.12 -18.98
N GLY A 153 -0.85 -13.75 -20.17
CA GLY A 153 -0.35 -15.12 -20.35
C GLY A 153 1.17 -15.25 -20.11
N GLU A 154 1.61 -16.43 -19.66
CA GLU A 154 3.02 -16.74 -19.32
C GLU A 154 4.01 -16.33 -20.44
N ALA A 155 4.61 -15.16 -20.32
CA ALA A 155 5.72 -14.75 -21.16
C ALA A 155 6.99 -15.50 -20.73
N ARG A 156 7.33 -16.59 -21.41
CA ARG A 156 8.59 -17.31 -21.19
C ARG A 156 9.76 -16.50 -21.71
N VAL A 157 10.47 -15.82 -20.81
CA VAL A 157 11.73 -15.13 -21.12
C VAL A 157 12.89 -16.14 -20.97
N SER A 158 13.57 -16.44 -22.07
CA SER A 158 14.80 -17.26 -22.05
C SER A 158 16.00 -16.36 -21.71
N LEU A 159 16.55 -16.51 -20.50
CA LEU A 159 17.67 -15.70 -20.01
C LEU A 159 18.96 -16.52 -19.92
N ARG A 160 20.11 -15.90 -20.22
CA ARG A 160 21.43 -16.51 -19.96
C ARG A 160 21.82 -16.32 -18.49
N GLY A 161 22.76 -17.12 -17.99
CA GLY A 161 23.13 -17.12 -16.56
C GLY A 161 23.64 -15.78 -16.00
N ALA A 162 24.29 -14.94 -16.81
CA ALA A 162 24.68 -13.58 -16.41
C ALA A 162 23.47 -12.64 -16.27
N ASP A 163 22.47 -12.80 -17.14
CA ASP A 163 21.23 -12.02 -17.13
C ASP A 163 20.38 -12.37 -15.90
N VAL A 164 20.43 -13.63 -15.43
CA VAL A 164 19.69 -14.06 -14.24
C VAL A 164 20.16 -13.36 -12.96
N ARG A 165 21.47 -13.15 -12.79
CA ARG A 165 22.00 -12.43 -11.61
C ARG A 165 21.57 -10.97 -11.62
N GLN A 166 21.66 -10.33 -12.78
CA GLN A 166 21.28 -8.93 -12.92
C GLN A 166 19.76 -8.75 -12.77
N LEU A 167 18.97 -9.66 -13.34
CA LEU A 167 17.54 -9.71 -13.12
C LEU A 167 17.22 -9.90 -11.63
N ALA A 168 17.86 -10.84 -10.93
CA ALA A 168 17.62 -11.06 -9.51
C ALA A 168 17.94 -9.81 -8.68
N ARG A 169 19.00 -9.08 -9.02
CA ARG A 169 19.33 -7.78 -8.40
C ARG A 169 18.24 -6.75 -8.66
N THR A 170 17.78 -6.60 -9.90
CA THR A 170 16.71 -5.66 -10.27
C THR A 170 15.37 -6.00 -9.63
N LEU A 171 15.02 -7.29 -9.58
CA LEU A 171 13.81 -7.76 -8.90
C LEU A 171 13.90 -7.48 -7.40
N PHE A 172 15.02 -7.78 -6.77
CA PHE A 172 15.21 -7.49 -5.36
C PHE A 172 15.20 -5.99 -5.07
N GLU A 173 15.83 -5.15 -5.89
CA GLU A 173 15.80 -3.69 -5.76
C GLU A 173 14.36 -3.13 -5.80
N ALA A 174 13.49 -3.73 -6.63
CA ALA A 174 12.08 -3.37 -6.69
C ALA A 174 11.27 -3.87 -5.48
N THR A 175 11.59 -5.04 -4.94
CA THR A 175 10.79 -5.67 -3.85
C THR A 175 11.34 -5.43 -2.45
N CYS A 176 12.60 -5.01 -2.29
CA CYS A 176 13.26 -4.96 -0.99
C CYS A 176 12.62 -3.98 -0.01
N TRP A 177 12.21 -2.80 -0.49
CA TRP A 177 11.60 -1.78 0.37
C TRP A 177 10.18 -2.16 0.83
N PRO A 178 9.28 -2.65 -0.06
CA PRO A 178 8.02 -3.24 0.37
C PRO A 178 8.20 -4.42 1.35
N MET A 179 9.17 -5.31 1.09
CA MET A 179 9.48 -6.41 2.00
C MET A 179 9.93 -5.88 3.36
N LEU A 180 10.87 -4.94 3.40
CA LEU A 180 11.35 -4.31 4.64
C LEU A 180 10.21 -3.66 5.43
N ALA A 181 9.32 -2.93 4.75
CA ALA A 181 8.17 -2.30 5.37
C ALA A 181 7.23 -3.35 5.99
N SER A 182 6.88 -4.39 5.21
CA SER A 182 6.01 -5.48 5.69
C SER A 182 6.59 -6.23 6.88
N LEU A 183 7.87 -6.63 6.80
CA LEU A 183 8.55 -7.34 7.87
C LEU A 183 8.66 -6.47 9.12
N SER A 184 8.94 -5.17 8.98
CA SER A 184 9.02 -4.25 10.12
C SER A 184 7.66 -4.09 10.82
N VAL A 185 6.57 -3.95 10.05
CA VAL A 185 5.21 -3.84 10.60
C VAL A 185 4.79 -5.13 11.28
N VAL A 186 5.01 -6.29 10.65
CA VAL A 186 4.67 -7.60 11.22
C VAL A 186 5.45 -7.82 12.52
N LEU A 187 6.76 -7.55 12.53
CA LEU A 187 7.59 -7.72 13.71
C LEU A 187 7.20 -6.77 14.86
N GLU A 188 6.74 -5.56 14.56
CA GLU A 188 6.25 -4.62 15.58
C GLU A 188 4.90 -5.05 16.15
N THR A 189 3.96 -5.44 15.29
CA THR A 189 2.53 -5.59 15.63
C THR A 189 2.13 -6.99 16.07
N GLN A 190 2.76 -8.04 15.54
CA GLN A 190 2.40 -9.42 15.85
C GLN A 190 3.11 -9.93 17.11
N GLU A 191 2.43 -10.81 17.83
CA GLU A 191 2.93 -11.48 19.05
C GLU A 191 2.95 -13.01 18.91
N GLU A 192 2.36 -13.56 17.84
CA GLU A 192 2.33 -15.00 17.58
C GLU A 192 3.73 -15.53 17.20
N PRO A 193 4.19 -16.64 17.81
CA PRO A 193 5.56 -17.14 17.64
C PRO A 193 5.86 -17.56 16.19
N GLU A 194 4.93 -18.20 15.50
CA GLU A 194 5.11 -18.64 14.11
C GLU A 194 5.31 -17.44 13.16
N CYS A 195 4.47 -16.41 13.30
CA CYS A 195 4.59 -15.16 12.54
C CYS A 195 5.94 -14.47 12.81
N ILE A 196 6.38 -14.45 14.07
CA ILE A 196 7.68 -13.86 14.46
C ILE A 196 8.84 -14.63 13.84
N GLU A 197 8.84 -15.96 13.93
CA GLU A 197 9.90 -16.81 13.37
C GLU A 197 10.03 -16.64 11.85
N LEU A 198 8.89 -16.67 11.14
CA LEU A 198 8.85 -16.45 9.69
C LEU A 198 9.35 -15.05 9.34
N CYS A 199 8.94 -14.03 10.08
CA CYS A 199 9.36 -12.65 9.85
C CYS A 199 10.87 -12.47 10.06
N ILE A 200 11.42 -13.03 11.14
CA ILE A 200 12.85 -12.97 11.45
C ILE A 200 13.66 -13.73 10.39
N THR A 201 13.16 -14.89 9.94
CA THR A 201 13.75 -15.64 8.83
C THR A 201 13.73 -14.81 7.54
N GLY A 202 12.63 -14.10 7.27
CA GLY A 202 12.51 -13.16 6.16
C GLY A 202 13.59 -12.08 6.19
N PHE A 203 13.76 -11.41 7.35
CA PHE A 203 14.85 -10.45 7.55
C PHE A 203 16.22 -11.07 7.25
N GLN A 204 16.48 -12.27 7.75
CA GLN A 204 17.74 -12.98 7.51
C GLN A 204 17.98 -13.21 6.01
N GLN A 205 16.98 -13.69 5.26
CA GLN A 205 17.14 -13.95 3.82
C GLN A 205 17.31 -12.65 3.02
N CYS A 206 16.60 -11.58 3.38
CA CYS A 206 16.77 -10.28 2.77
C CYS A 206 18.19 -9.73 2.96
N ILE A 207 18.74 -9.81 4.18
CA ILE A 207 20.10 -9.36 4.48
C ILE A 207 21.13 -10.17 3.71
N ARG A 208 20.99 -11.50 3.67
CA ARG A 208 21.87 -12.39 2.91
C ARG A 208 21.87 -12.08 1.41
N THR A 209 20.68 -11.85 0.86
CA THR A 209 20.52 -11.53 -0.57
C THR A 209 21.19 -10.19 -0.90
N ALA A 210 20.90 -9.15 -0.12
CA ALA A 210 21.50 -7.83 -0.29
C ALA A 210 23.04 -7.86 -0.13
N ALA A 211 23.55 -8.60 0.87
CA ALA A 211 24.99 -8.75 1.10
C ALA A 211 25.70 -9.46 -0.06
N ARG A 212 25.13 -10.55 -0.59
CA ARG A 212 25.73 -11.30 -1.71
C ARG A 212 25.65 -10.57 -3.06
N MET A 213 24.66 -9.70 -3.22
CA MET A 213 24.51 -8.87 -4.42
C MET A 213 25.25 -7.54 -4.34
N HIS A 214 25.99 -7.29 -3.25
CA HIS A 214 26.69 -6.02 -2.97
C HIS A 214 25.77 -4.79 -3.07
N MET A 215 24.59 -4.91 -2.49
CA MET A 215 23.58 -3.85 -2.42
C MET A 215 23.69 -3.15 -1.07
N ASP A 216 24.66 -2.23 -0.96
CA ASP A 216 25.06 -1.64 0.33
C ASP A 216 23.93 -0.86 1.01
N VAL A 217 23.14 -0.11 0.24
CA VAL A 217 22.06 0.75 0.76
C VAL A 217 20.93 -0.10 1.36
N GLU A 218 20.49 -1.10 0.61
CA GLU A 218 19.44 -2.04 1.01
C GLU A 218 19.91 -2.87 2.20
N ARG A 219 21.14 -3.39 2.15
CA ARG A 219 21.74 -4.14 3.25
C ARG A 219 21.77 -3.31 4.53
N ASP A 220 22.32 -2.10 4.48
CA ASP A 220 22.41 -1.21 5.64
C ASP A 220 21.03 -0.87 6.20
N ALA A 221 20.05 -0.58 5.34
CA ALA A 221 18.69 -0.27 5.79
C ALA A 221 18.01 -1.45 6.49
N ILE A 222 18.13 -2.66 5.94
CA ILE A 222 17.48 -3.86 6.49
C ILE A 222 18.17 -4.26 7.80
N VAL A 223 19.52 -4.26 7.85
CA VAL A 223 20.27 -4.55 9.08
C VAL A 223 19.99 -3.50 10.16
N SER A 224 19.95 -2.22 9.79
CA SER A 224 19.60 -1.11 10.70
C SER A 224 18.19 -1.27 11.27
N SER A 225 17.22 -1.69 10.45
CA SER A 225 15.86 -1.96 10.92
C SER A 225 15.84 -3.12 11.92
N LEU A 226 16.48 -4.25 11.60
CA LEU A 226 16.58 -5.40 12.51
C LEU A 226 17.27 -5.02 13.83
N ALA A 227 18.33 -4.22 13.77
CA ALA A 227 19.04 -3.73 14.94
C ALA A 227 18.15 -2.86 15.84
N LYS A 228 17.26 -2.03 15.28
CA LYS A 228 16.28 -1.25 16.06
C LYS A 228 15.30 -2.15 16.83
N PHE A 229 14.95 -3.31 16.29
CA PHE A 229 14.09 -4.28 16.99
C PHE A 229 14.78 -5.05 18.11
N THR A 230 16.09 -4.88 18.33
CA THR A 230 16.77 -5.48 19.50
C THR A 230 16.41 -4.76 20.80
N TYR A 231 15.95 -3.50 20.74
CA TYR A 231 15.62 -2.64 21.87
C TYR A 231 16.74 -2.43 22.92
N LEU A 232 17.98 -2.81 22.61
CA LEU A 232 19.14 -2.69 23.50
C LEU A 232 19.48 -1.24 23.89
N THR A 233 19.14 -0.27 23.04
CA THR A 233 19.39 1.17 23.27
C THR A 233 18.14 1.96 23.66
N THR A 234 16.98 1.31 23.70
CA THR A 234 15.69 1.97 23.92
C THR A 234 15.12 1.66 25.30
N LEU A 235 14.33 2.56 25.87
CA LEU A 235 13.63 2.36 27.15
C LEU A 235 12.40 1.42 27.04
N LYS A 236 12.24 0.71 25.92
CA LYS A 236 11.14 -0.25 25.73
C LYS A 236 11.47 -1.57 26.44
N GLU A 237 10.45 -2.20 27.00
CA GLU A 237 10.57 -3.53 27.59
C GLU A 237 10.96 -4.57 26.53
N MET A 238 12.01 -5.35 26.79
CA MET A 238 12.45 -6.42 25.90
C MET A 238 11.59 -7.68 26.07
N ARG A 239 11.11 -8.21 24.95
CA ARG A 239 10.37 -9.47 24.84
C ARG A 239 11.19 -10.54 24.12
N GLN A 240 10.65 -11.76 24.07
CA GLN A 240 11.33 -12.90 23.42
C GLN A 240 11.72 -12.61 21.96
N LYS A 241 10.84 -11.96 21.18
CA LYS A 241 11.14 -11.59 19.79
C LYS A 241 12.36 -10.68 19.63
N ASN A 242 12.60 -9.79 20.60
CA ASN A 242 13.76 -8.90 20.60
C ASN A 242 15.06 -9.69 20.85
N ILE A 243 15.01 -10.73 21.70
CA ILE A 243 16.13 -11.65 21.94
C ILE A 243 16.45 -12.45 20.67
N GLU A 244 15.42 -12.93 19.96
CA GLU A 244 15.63 -13.62 18.68
C GLU A 244 16.26 -12.69 17.63
N CYS A 245 15.87 -11.40 17.58
CA CYS A 245 16.52 -10.42 16.71
C CYS A 245 18.03 -10.27 17.02
N ILE A 246 18.41 -10.26 18.30
CA ILE A 246 19.82 -10.22 18.72
C ILE A 246 20.56 -11.47 18.23
N ARG A 247 19.97 -12.66 18.44
CA ARG A 247 20.56 -13.93 17.99
C ARG A 247 20.78 -13.96 16.49
N VAL A 248 19.77 -13.55 15.72
CA VAL A 248 19.87 -13.51 14.26
C VAL A 248 20.91 -12.49 13.80
N LEU A 249 20.99 -11.32 14.43
CA LEU A 249 22.00 -10.33 14.09
C LEU A 249 23.42 -10.85 14.33
N MET A 250 23.65 -11.57 15.44
CA MET A 250 24.94 -12.23 15.70
C MET A 250 25.22 -13.35 14.69
N ALA A 251 24.21 -14.17 14.38
CA ALA A 251 24.34 -15.25 13.40
C ALA A 251 24.69 -14.74 12.00
N ILE A 252 24.12 -13.60 11.59
CA ILE A 252 24.44 -12.95 10.31
C ILE A 252 25.87 -12.41 10.31
N GLY A 253 26.33 -11.82 11.43
CA GLY A 253 27.73 -11.42 11.61
C GLY A 253 28.71 -12.56 11.35
N ILE A 254 28.38 -13.75 11.86
CA ILE A 254 29.19 -14.96 11.67
C ILE A 254 29.07 -15.51 10.24
N SER A 255 27.85 -15.57 9.67
CA SER A 255 27.62 -16.24 8.39
C SER A 255 28.05 -15.42 7.18
N GLU A 256 27.79 -14.11 7.16
CA GLU A 256 28.07 -13.26 6.00
C GLU A 256 29.46 -12.60 6.07
N GLY A 257 30.04 -12.48 7.26
CA GLY A 257 31.43 -12.04 7.42
C GLY A 257 31.70 -10.71 6.71
N ASN A 258 32.70 -10.68 5.83
CA ASN A 258 33.11 -9.49 5.08
C ASN A 258 32.02 -8.93 4.14
N ASN A 259 31.02 -9.73 3.75
CA ASN A 259 29.95 -9.28 2.86
C ASN A 259 29.01 -8.25 3.53
N LEU A 260 29.07 -8.14 4.87
CA LEU A 260 28.34 -7.11 5.62
C LEU A 260 28.87 -5.70 5.42
N GLY A 261 30.12 -5.51 4.98
CA GLY A 261 30.68 -4.18 4.72
C GLY A 261 30.42 -3.17 5.85
N SER A 262 29.81 -2.04 5.50
CA SER A 262 29.41 -0.98 6.45
C SER A 262 28.42 -1.44 7.53
N SER A 263 27.63 -2.48 7.29
CA SER A 263 26.61 -2.96 8.23
C SER A 263 27.19 -3.62 9.48
N TRP A 264 28.49 -3.94 9.48
CA TRP A 264 29.21 -4.43 10.67
C TRP A 264 29.04 -3.53 11.89
N GLN A 265 28.91 -2.22 11.66
CA GLN A 265 28.69 -1.26 12.74
C GLN A 265 27.48 -1.62 13.60
N TYR A 266 26.40 -2.14 13.01
CA TYR A 266 25.19 -2.51 13.74
C TYR A 266 25.39 -3.76 14.61
N VAL A 267 26.13 -4.73 14.09
CA VAL A 267 26.47 -5.97 14.82
C VAL A 267 27.38 -5.64 16.01
N LEU A 268 28.45 -4.87 15.77
CA LEU A 268 29.40 -4.46 16.81
C LEU A 268 28.73 -3.58 17.86
N HIS A 269 27.85 -2.68 17.44
CA HIS A 269 27.07 -1.87 18.36
C HIS A 269 26.17 -2.75 19.25
N CYS A 270 25.50 -3.76 18.69
CA CYS A 270 24.68 -4.67 19.48
C CYS A 270 25.51 -5.47 20.49
N ILE A 271 26.70 -5.95 20.10
CA ILE A 271 27.62 -6.63 21.03
C ILE A 271 28.03 -5.70 22.17
N SER A 272 28.44 -4.46 21.84
CA SER A 272 28.84 -3.46 22.84
C SER A 272 27.72 -3.12 23.82
N GLN A 273 26.47 -2.99 23.35
CA GLN A 273 25.34 -2.75 24.24
C GLN A 273 25.02 -3.98 25.11
N LEU A 274 25.14 -5.18 24.56
CA LEU A 274 24.93 -6.41 25.34
C LEU A 274 25.95 -6.53 26.47
N GLU A 275 27.22 -6.24 26.21
CA GLU A 275 28.29 -6.23 27.21
C GLU A 275 28.02 -5.16 28.28
N ARG A 276 27.61 -3.95 27.87
CA ARG A 276 27.23 -2.89 28.82
C ARG A 276 26.10 -3.35 29.75
N LEU A 277 25.08 -4.03 29.24
CA LEU A 277 23.99 -4.57 30.06
C LEU A 277 24.48 -5.67 31.01
N GLN A 278 25.40 -6.53 30.58
CA GLN A 278 26.01 -7.56 31.44
C GLN A 278 26.85 -6.95 32.58
N LEU A 279 27.60 -5.89 32.31
CA LEU A 279 28.37 -5.15 33.32
C LEU A 279 27.45 -4.48 34.34
N LEU A 280 26.38 -3.83 33.87
CA LEU A 280 25.35 -3.24 34.74
C LEU A 280 24.70 -4.30 35.64
N ARG A 281 24.36 -5.47 35.08
CA ARG A 281 23.83 -6.60 35.85
C ARG A 281 24.80 -7.06 36.94
N THR A 282 26.07 -7.24 36.59
CA THR A 282 27.10 -7.72 37.53
C THR A 282 27.29 -6.75 38.69
N ARG A 283 27.30 -5.44 38.40
CA ARG A 283 27.38 -4.40 39.43
C ARG A 283 26.13 -4.35 40.32
N ALA A 284 24.94 -4.41 39.73
CA ALA A 284 23.69 -4.41 40.49
C ALA A 284 23.57 -5.61 41.44
N LEU A 285 24.07 -6.79 41.03
CA LEU A 285 24.12 -7.97 41.90
C LEU A 285 25.05 -7.78 43.10
N GLN A 286 26.21 -7.14 42.91
CA GLN A 286 27.13 -6.79 44.00
C GLN A 286 26.50 -5.77 44.95
N ASP A 287 25.86 -4.74 44.41
CA ASP A 287 25.15 -3.73 45.22
C ASP A 287 24.02 -4.38 46.03
N PHE A 288 23.21 -5.25 45.41
CA PHE A 288 22.16 -6.00 46.12
C PHE A 288 22.73 -6.87 47.24
N GLN A 289 23.83 -7.59 46.99
CA GLN A 289 24.51 -8.38 48.03
C GLN A 289 25.06 -7.50 49.17
N PHE A 290 25.59 -6.31 48.84
CA PHE A 290 26.07 -5.34 49.83
C PHE A 290 24.94 -4.83 50.74
N PHE A 291 23.81 -4.42 50.16
CA PHE A 291 22.65 -3.95 50.94
C PHE A 291 21.96 -5.08 51.71
N ALA A 292 21.79 -6.27 51.11
CA ALA A 292 21.23 -7.44 51.79
C ALA A 292 22.11 -7.94 52.94
N SER A 293 23.42 -7.74 52.88
CA SER A 293 24.34 -8.08 53.97
C SER A 293 24.27 -7.08 55.13
N ARG A 294 23.95 -5.80 54.86
CA ARG A 294 23.72 -4.79 55.91
C ARG A 294 22.43 -5.02 56.69
N ASP A 295 21.36 -5.49 56.03
CA ASP A 295 20.10 -5.80 56.72
C ASP A 295 20.22 -6.99 57.68
N LYS A 296 21.08 -7.97 57.36
CA LYS A 296 21.36 -9.11 58.27
C LYS A 296 22.25 -8.74 59.46
N GLY A 297 22.94 -7.61 59.42
CA GLY A 297 23.79 -7.10 60.52
C GLY A 297 23.05 -6.19 61.50
N GLY A 298 21.76 -5.89 61.28
CA GLY A 298 20.97 -4.93 62.04
C GLY A 298 20.12 -5.50 63.18
N ALA A 299 20.14 -6.81 63.43
CA ALA A 299 19.44 -7.40 64.57
C ALA A 299 20.27 -7.26 65.87
N ALA A 300 20.54 -6.01 66.28
CA ALA A 300 20.96 -5.73 67.63
C ALA A 300 19.73 -5.87 68.55
N THR A 301 19.82 -6.82 69.47
CA THR A 301 18.86 -7.12 70.55
C THR A 301 18.34 -5.86 71.27
N PRO A 302 17.04 -5.78 71.61
CA PRO A 302 16.53 -4.70 72.45
C PRO A 302 16.92 -4.99 73.91
N GLY A 303 17.84 -4.20 74.47
CA GLY A 303 18.31 -4.40 75.84
C GLY A 303 19.11 -3.23 76.39
N ASP A 304 18.36 -2.28 76.94
CA ASP A 304 18.66 -1.43 78.11
C ASP A 304 19.91 -0.51 78.11
N GLY A 305 19.71 0.77 78.44
CA GLY A 305 20.82 1.66 78.81
C GLY A 305 20.74 3.12 78.40
N ARG A 306 19.96 3.90 79.16
CA ARG A 306 20.20 5.31 79.55
C ARG A 306 20.35 6.42 78.50
N ILE A 307 19.39 7.33 78.61
CA ILE A 307 19.37 8.76 78.28
C ILE A 307 20.72 9.44 78.53
N ASN A 308 21.25 10.14 77.52
CA ASN A 308 21.87 11.46 77.70
C ASN A 308 21.92 12.24 76.38
N GLY A 309 21.42 13.48 76.42
CA GLY A 309 21.23 14.33 75.26
C GLY A 309 22.50 14.98 74.72
N THR A 310 22.40 15.47 73.49
CA THR A 310 22.64 16.88 73.14
C THR A 310 22.36 17.05 71.64
N ALA A 311 21.33 17.83 71.32
CA ALA A 311 21.10 18.31 69.98
C ALA A 311 22.20 19.30 69.60
N ARG A 312 22.94 19.03 68.52
CA ARG A 312 23.72 20.06 67.82
C ARG A 312 23.28 20.11 66.36
N HIS A 313 22.43 21.08 66.09
CA HIS A 313 22.30 21.70 64.78
C HIS A 313 23.69 22.17 64.30
N ARG A 314 24.11 21.75 63.11
CA ARG A 314 25.05 22.53 62.29
C ARG A 314 24.62 22.52 60.84
N SER A 315 24.18 23.70 60.43
CA SER A 315 24.08 24.22 59.08
C SER A 315 25.39 24.11 58.32
N TYR A 316 25.32 23.84 57.02
CA TYR A 316 26.27 24.37 56.05
C TYR A 316 25.49 24.89 54.84
N GLY A 317 25.43 26.23 54.70
CA GLY A 317 25.58 26.88 53.39
C GLY A 317 27.06 26.77 52.99
N THR A 318 27.47 26.97 51.75
CA THR A 318 26.98 27.78 50.63
C THR A 318 27.35 27.11 49.33
#